data_AF-A0A1J5KUV5-F1
#
_entry.id   AF-A0A1J5KUV5-F1
#
_cell.length_a   1.000
_cell.length_b   1.000
_cell.length_c   1.000
_cell.angle_alpha   90.00
_cell.angle_beta   90.00
_cell.angle_gamma   90.00
#
_symmetry.space_group_name_H-M   'P 1'
#
loop_
_entity.id
_entity.type
_entity.pdbx_description
1 polymer ?
#
loop_
_entity_poly.entity_id
_entity_poly.type
_entity_poly.pdbx_seq_one_letter_code
_entity_poly.pdbx_strand_id
1 'polypeptide(L)'
;MENEYKLIEEVVRSFYGVAINDVFIGYHFRKINNSSTLESSLGEFESHIPNVVDFWATQLISGHQRRENGPNILKLHEYLKIRKGELGRWLLLFREKLSEFNSKDPEFIGLWSKKVDTFEKAFNEYYF
;
A
#
# COMPACT_ATOMS: atom_id res chain seq x y z
N MET A 1 -4.12 -17.81 8.21
CA MET A 1 -2.71 -17.49 7.91
C MET A 1 -2.42 -17.54 6.41
N GLU A 2 -2.39 -18.71 5.75
CA GLU A 2 -2.04 -18.78 4.31
C GLU A 2 -3.08 -18.08 3.40
N ASN A 3 -4.38 -18.22 3.72
CA ASN A 3 -5.45 -17.55 2.98
C ASN A 3 -5.42 -16.01 3.15
N GLU A 4 -5.14 -15.50 4.35
CA GLU A 4 -5.08 -14.05 4.62
C GLU A 4 -3.89 -13.42 3.93
N TYR A 5 -2.71 -14.06 3.98
CA TYR A 5 -1.52 -13.57 3.30
C TYR A 5 -1.73 -13.48 1.78
N LYS A 6 -2.36 -14.52 1.19
CA LYS A 6 -2.74 -14.52 -0.22
C LYS A 6 -3.74 -13.40 -0.53
N LEU A 7 -4.74 -13.18 0.31
CA LEU A 7 -5.69 -12.08 0.15
C LEU A 7 -5.00 -10.71 0.21
N ILE A 8 -4.04 -10.52 1.11
CA ILE A 8 -3.22 -9.31 1.17
C ILE A 8 -2.49 -9.09 -0.16
N GLU A 9 -1.84 -10.13 -0.68
CA GLU A 9 -1.13 -10.05 -1.95
C GLU A 9 -2.06 -9.69 -3.11
N GLU A 10 -3.24 -10.30 -3.20
CA GLU A 10 -4.21 -10.00 -4.24
C GLU A 10 -4.69 -8.54 -4.19
N VAL A 11 -4.99 -8.02 -3.00
CA VAL A 11 -5.40 -6.62 -2.82
C VAL A 11 -4.26 -5.67 -3.19
N VAL A 12 -3.04 -5.93 -2.70
CA VAL A 12 -1.86 -5.08 -3.00
C VAL A 12 -1.59 -5.07 -4.51
N ARG A 13 -1.61 -6.23 -5.18
CA ARG A 13 -1.42 -6.31 -6.64
C ARG A 13 -2.53 -5.57 -7.39
N SER A 14 -3.79 -5.70 -6.97
CA SER A 14 -4.92 -4.96 -7.56
C SER A 14 -4.73 -3.45 -7.44
N PHE A 15 -4.27 -2.98 -6.28
CA PHE A 15 -3.93 -1.58 -6.04
C PHE A 15 -2.78 -1.09 -6.93
N TYR A 16 -1.67 -1.82 -7.01
CA TYR A 16 -0.54 -1.45 -7.87
C TYR A 16 -0.94 -1.44 -9.35
N GLY A 17 -1.85 -2.31 -9.78
CA GLY A 17 -2.36 -2.34 -11.15
C GLY A 17 -3.01 -1.02 -11.61
N VAL A 18 -3.46 -0.18 -10.68
CA VAL A 18 -4.03 1.15 -10.99
C VAL A 18 -3.15 2.30 -10.51
N ALA A 19 -2.51 2.18 -9.35
CA ALA A 19 -1.82 3.29 -8.70
C ALA A 19 -0.53 3.72 -9.42
N ILE A 20 0.20 2.77 -10.04
CA ILE A 20 1.50 3.04 -10.66
C ILE A 20 1.40 4.01 -11.85
N ASN A 21 0.24 4.05 -12.51
CA ASN A 21 -0.02 4.91 -13.67
C ASN A 21 -1.09 5.98 -13.36
N ASP A 22 -1.45 6.17 -12.08
CA ASP A 22 -2.39 7.22 -11.70
C ASP A 22 -1.80 8.61 -11.97
N VAL A 23 -2.63 9.51 -12.52
CA VAL A 23 -2.20 10.85 -12.95
C VAL A 23 -1.66 11.71 -11.81
N PHE A 24 -2.11 11.50 -10.57
CA PHE A 24 -1.69 12.29 -9.42
C PHE A 24 -0.57 11.64 -8.62
N ILE A 25 -0.55 10.31 -8.50
CA ILE A 25 0.41 9.63 -7.62
C ILE A 25 1.40 8.70 -8.32
N GLY A 26 1.17 8.34 -9.59
CA GLY A 26 2.01 7.41 -10.35
C GLY A 26 3.49 7.85 -10.43
N TYR A 27 3.73 9.16 -10.41
CA TYR A 27 5.10 9.69 -10.40
C TYR A 27 5.90 9.34 -9.13
N HIS A 28 5.24 9.13 -7.99
CA HIS A 28 5.92 8.65 -6.79
C HIS A 28 6.36 7.19 -6.94
N PHE A 29 5.57 6.36 -7.62
CA PHE A 29 5.93 4.98 -7.93
C PHE A 29 7.14 4.92 -8.88
N ARG A 30 7.24 5.85 -9.82
CA ARG A 30 8.44 5.99 -10.69
C ARG A 30 9.71 6.36 -9.91
N LYS A 31 9.58 7.15 -8.84
CA LYS A 31 10.72 7.42 -7.95
C LYS A 31 11.14 6.16 -7.18
N ILE A 32 10.18 5.32 -6.78
CA ILE A 32 10.44 4.08 -6.04
C ILE A 32 11.22 3.08 -6.91
N ASN A 33 10.84 2.93 -8.18
CA ASN A 33 11.49 1.99 -9.10
C ASN A 33 12.66 2.61 -9.91
N ASN A 34 13.00 3.88 -9.68
CA ASN A 34 13.98 4.66 -10.43
C ASN A 34 13.75 4.65 -11.96
N SER A 35 12.49 4.55 -12.40
CA SER A 35 12.16 4.55 -13.82
C SER A 35 12.15 5.96 -14.41
N SER A 36 12.66 6.08 -15.64
CA SER A 36 12.63 7.29 -16.46
C SER A 36 11.47 7.32 -17.46
N THR A 37 10.68 6.24 -17.57
CA THR A 37 9.54 6.15 -18.48
C THR A 37 8.29 6.79 -17.88
N LEU A 38 7.38 7.29 -18.71
CA LEU A 38 6.13 7.92 -18.23
C LEU A 38 5.14 6.90 -17.67
N GLU A 39 5.13 5.71 -18.26
CA GLU A 39 4.32 4.58 -17.81
C GLU A 39 5.19 3.53 -17.14
N SER A 40 4.62 2.92 -16.11
CA SER A 40 5.20 1.79 -15.40
C SER A 40 4.38 0.53 -15.60
N SER A 41 5.04 -0.61 -15.52
CA SER A 41 4.38 -1.92 -15.56
C SER A 41 4.44 -2.58 -14.18
N LEU A 42 3.47 -3.45 -13.88
CA LEU A 42 3.44 -4.18 -12.62
C LEU A 42 4.73 -4.99 -12.39
N GLY A 43 5.31 -5.51 -13.46
CA GLY A 43 6.57 -6.28 -13.43
C GLY A 43 7.75 -5.52 -12.83
N GLU A 44 7.78 -4.19 -12.95
CA GLU A 44 8.83 -3.33 -12.37
C GLU A 44 8.78 -3.29 -10.83
N PHE A 45 7.67 -3.73 -10.23
CA PHE A 45 7.46 -3.71 -8.78
C PHE A 45 7.49 -5.11 -8.14
N GLU A 46 7.83 -6.18 -8.88
CA GLU A 46 7.84 -7.54 -8.33
C GLU A 46 8.84 -7.72 -7.17
N SER A 47 9.92 -6.93 -7.13
CA SER A 47 10.85 -6.91 -6.00
C SER A 47 10.36 -6.05 -4.81
N HIS A 48 9.40 -5.16 -5.05
CA HIS A 48 8.88 -4.22 -4.06
C HIS A 48 7.58 -4.69 -3.40
N ILE A 49 6.65 -5.24 -4.19
CA ILE A 49 5.34 -5.74 -3.73
C ILE A 49 5.47 -6.69 -2.53
N PRO A 50 6.41 -7.65 -2.49
CA PRO A 50 6.56 -8.52 -1.33
C PRO A 50 6.82 -7.75 -0.02
N ASN A 51 7.52 -6.62 -0.06
CA ASN A 51 7.77 -5.81 1.14
C ASN A 51 6.50 -5.10 1.63
N VAL A 52 5.62 -4.71 0.72
CA VAL A 52 4.33 -4.09 1.04
C VAL A 52 3.35 -5.13 1.58
N VAL A 53 3.32 -6.31 0.98
CA VAL A 53 2.53 -7.45 1.48
C VAL A 53 2.98 -7.85 2.89
N ASP A 54 4.29 -7.99 3.10
CA ASP A 54 4.85 -8.32 4.41
C ASP A 54 4.54 -7.23 5.44
N PHE A 55 4.64 -5.95 5.06
CA PHE A 55 4.21 -4.84 5.91
C PHE A 55 2.76 -5.01 6.35
N TRP A 56 1.81 -5.21 5.43
CA TRP A 56 0.41 -5.40 5.80
C TRP A 56 0.17 -6.66 6.63
N ALA A 57 0.86 -7.76 6.35
CA ALA A 57 0.79 -8.99 7.13
C ALA A 57 1.15 -8.73 8.60
N THR A 58 2.20 -7.94 8.89
CA THR A 58 2.54 -7.56 10.28
C THR A 58 1.46 -6.75 11.00
N GLN A 59 0.61 -6.04 10.25
CA GLN A 59 -0.45 -5.20 10.81
C GLN A 59 -1.76 -5.94 11.04
N LEU A 60 -2.00 -7.01 10.27
CA LEU A 60 -3.30 -7.68 10.15
C LEU A 60 -3.29 -9.11 10.68
N ILE A 61 -2.17 -9.83 10.54
CA ILE A 61 -2.06 -11.24 10.92
C ILE A 61 -1.36 -11.32 12.28
N SER A 62 -2.08 -11.83 13.27
CA SER A 62 -1.55 -11.99 14.62
C SER A 62 -0.34 -12.92 14.63
N GLY A 63 0.76 -12.47 15.24
CA GLY A 63 1.99 -13.24 15.32
C GLY A 63 2.86 -13.23 14.07
N HIS A 64 2.44 -12.57 12.97
CA HIS A 64 3.30 -12.42 11.79
C HIS A 64 4.49 -11.52 12.10
N GLN A 65 5.69 -12.04 11.87
CA GLN A 65 6.94 -11.30 12.04
C GLN A 65 7.42 -10.78 10.69
N ARG A 66 7.86 -9.52 10.68
CA ARG A 66 8.43 -8.91 9.47
C ARG A 66 9.66 -9.68 9.05
N ARG A 67 9.84 -9.90 7.74
CA ARG A 67 11.03 -10.59 7.21
C ARG A 67 12.32 -9.84 7.51
N GLU A 68 12.25 -8.51 7.54
CA GLU A 68 13.37 -7.63 7.85
C GLU A 68 12.95 -6.53 8.82
N ASN A 69 13.90 -6.06 9.64
CA ASN A 69 13.73 -4.84 10.45
C ASN A 69 13.73 -3.62 9.52
N GLY A 70 12.58 -3.33 8.92
CA GLY A 70 12.38 -2.16 8.09
C GLY A 70 12.37 -0.86 8.93
N PRO A 71 12.85 0.26 8.38
CA PRO A 71 12.73 1.56 9.04
C PRO A 71 11.26 1.94 9.27
N ASN A 72 11.03 2.93 10.13
CA ASN A 72 9.70 3.49 10.37
C ASN A 72 9.06 3.87 9.01
N ILE A 73 7.84 3.36 8.77
CA ILE A 73 7.15 3.53 7.48
C ILE A 73 6.94 5.01 7.12
N LEU A 74 6.71 5.89 8.11
CA LEU A 74 6.60 7.33 7.87
C LEU A 74 7.94 7.87 7.37
N LYS A 75 9.04 7.58 8.08
CA LYS A 75 10.38 8.05 7.66
C LYS A 75 10.77 7.59 6.26
N LEU A 76 10.39 6.37 5.87
CA LEU A 76 10.67 5.82 4.53
C LEU A 76 10.07 6.66 3.39
N HIS A 77 8.99 7.39 3.61
CA HIS A 77 8.30 8.14 2.57
C HIS A 77 8.69 9.64 2.53
N GLU A 78 9.58 10.11 3.41
CA GLU A 78 9.97 11.52 3.49
C GLU A 78 10.52 12.08 2.17
N TYR A 79 11.35 11.31 1.48
CA TYR A 79 11.97 11.72 0.22
C TYR A 79 10.95 11.96 -0.90
N LEU A 80 9.76 11.38 -0.81
CA LEU A 80 8.69 11.56 -1.79
C LEU A 80 8.10 12.96 -1.72
N LYS A 81 8.16 13.63 -0.57
CA LYS A 81 7.53 14.94 -0.30
C LYS A 81 6.04 14.92 -0.65
N ILE A 82 5.34 13.90 -0.13
CA ILE A 82 3.92 13.64 -0.40
C ILE A 82 3.10 14.88 -0.02
N ARG A 83 2.20 15.30 -0.90
CA ARG A 83 1.23 16.37 -0.65
C ARG A 83 -0.09 15.81 -0.14
N LYS A 84 -0.86 16.60 0.61
CA LYS A 84 -2.13 16.17 1.20
C LYS A 84 -3.11 15.58 0.19
N GLY A 85 -3.22 16.18 -0.99
CA GLY A 85 -4.06 15.67 -2.09
C GLY A 85 -3.58 14.32 -2.65
N GLU A 86 -2.27 14.06 -2.64
CA GLU A 86 -1.68 12.80 -3.12
C GLU A 86 -1.92 11.67 -2.11
N LEU A 87 -1.80 11.97 -0.80
CA LEU A 87 -2.22 11.04 0.24
C LEU A 87 -3.72 10.69 0.10
N GLY A 88 -4.56 11.70 -0.10
CA GLY A 88 -5.99 11.51 -0.33
C GLY A 88 -6.28 10.63 -1.55
N ARG A 89 -5.55 10.83 -2.67
CA ARG A 89 -5.69 10.00 -3.86
C ARG A 89 -5.24 8.55 -3.63
N TRP A 90 -4.13 8.36 -2.93
CA TRP A 90 -3.64 7.03 -2.55
C TRP A 90 -4.69 6.29 -1.72
N LEU A 91 -5.25 6.95 -0.70
CA LEU A 91 -6.26 6.38 0.18
C LEU A 91 -7.56 6.04 -0.55
N LEU A 92 -8.00 6.91 -1.45
CA LEU A 92 -9.18 6.68 -2.29
C LEU A 92 -9.02 5.40 -3.12
N LEU A 93 -7.94 5.32 -3.91
CA LEU A 93 -7.67 4.17 -4.76
C LEU A 93 -7.49 2.88 -3.95
N PHE A 94 -6.80 2.96 -2.82
CA PHE A 94 -6.58 1.79 -1.96
C PHE A 94 -7.89 1.28 -1.37
N ARG A 95 -8.76 2.17 -0.87
CA ARG A 95 -10.07 1.81 -0.32
C ARG A 95 -11.00 1.23 -1.38
N GLU A 96 -11.01 1.81 -2.58
CA GLU A 96 -11.76 1.26 -3.72
C GLU A 96 -11.32 -0.18 -3.99
N LYS A 97 -10.01 -0.42 -4.15
CA LYS A 97 -9.47 -1.75 -4.40
C LYS A 97 -9.65 -2.72 -3.25
N LEU A 98 -9.56 -2.29 -2.01
CA LEU A 98 -9.85 -3.12 -0.86
C LEU A 98 -11.32 -3.58 -0.84
N SER A 99 -12.26 -2.69 -1.19
CA SER A 99 -13.70 -2.97 -1.17
C SER A 99 -14.14 -4.02 -2.19
N GLU A 100 -13.43 -4.15 -3.31
CA GLU A 100 -13.68 -5.19 -4.34
C GLU A 100 -13.53 -6.61 -3.78
N PHE A 101 -12.80 -6.78 -2.67
CA PHE A 101 -12.54 -8.08 -2.05
C PHE A 101 -13.45 -8.36 -0.84
N ASN A 102 -14.39 -7.47 -0.53
CA ASN A 102 -15.26 -7.60 0.65
C ASN A 102 -16.07 -8.91 0.66
N SER A 103 -16.42 -9.46 -0.51
CA SER A 103 -17.15 -10.73 -0.60
C SER A 103 -16.30 -11.97 -0.25
N LYS A 104 -14.97 -11.87 -0.28
CA LYS A 104 -14.07 -12.99 0.03
C LYS A 104 -13.91 -13.19 1.54
N ASP A 105 -13.77 -12.09 2.28
CA ASP A 105 -13.63 -12.10 3.74
C ASP A 105 -14.05 -10.74 4.33
N PRO A 106 -15.35 -10.53 4.59
CA PRO A 106 -15.85 -9.24 5.07
C PRO A 106 -15.23 -8.80 6.40
N GLU A 107 -14.94 -9.74 7.29
CA GLU A 107 -14.38 -9.44 8.61
C GLU A 107 -12.93 -8.95 8.49
N PHE A 108 -12.11 -9.68 7.74
CA PHE A 108 -10.71 -9.31 7.50
C PHE A 108 -10.60 -7.99 6.73
N ILE A 109 -11.44 -7.79 5.72
CA ILE A 109 -11.49 -6.53 4.96
C ILE A 109 -11.92 -5.36 5.84
N GLY A 110 -12.88 -5.56 6.73
CA GLY A 110 -13.29 -4.57 7.73
C GLY A 110 -12.17 -4.23 8.72
N LEU A 111 -11.40 -5.22 9.19
CA LEU A 111 -10.20 -4.99 10.01
C LEU A 111 -9.15 -4.18 9.25
N TRP A 112 -8.88 -4.53 8.00
CA TRP A 112 -7.92 -3.82 7.17
C TRP A 112 -8.33 -2.38 6.93
N SER A 113 -9.61 -2.12 6.63
CA SER A 113 -10.15 -0.77 6.47
C SER A 113 -9.85 0.12 7.70
N LYS A 114 -10.06 -0.39 8.92
CA LYS A 114 -9.73 0.34 10.16
C LYS A 114 -8.22 0.61 10.31
N LYS A 115 -7.37 -0.30 9.82
CA LYS A 115 -5.91 -0.09 9.79
C LYS A 115 -5.52 0.98 8.78
N VAL A 116 -6.19 1.05 7.63
CA VAL A 116 -6.00 2.15 6.66
C VAL A 116 -6.37 3.50 7.31
N ASP A 117 -7.45 3.57 8.08
CA ASP A 117 -7.82 4.79 8.81
C ASP A 117 -6.77 5.21 9.85
N THR A 118 -6.17 4.23 10.53
CA THR A 118 -5.07 4.48 11.47
C THR A 118 -3.84 5.03 10.73
N PHE A 119 -3.55 4.48 9.56
CA PHE A 119 -2.46 4.90 8.70
C PHE A 119 -2.67 6.31 8.15
N GLU A 120 -3.90 6.64 7.71
CA GLU A 120 -4.28 7.99 7.29
C GLU A 120 -4.01 9.01 8.39
N LYS A 121 -4.43 8.73 9.63
CA LYS A 121 -4.19 9.64 10.76
C LYS A 121 -2.71 9.86 11.00
N ALA A 122 -1.93 8.78 11.08
CA ALA A 122 -0.49 8.84 11.31
C ALA A 122 0.25 9.62 10.21
N PHE A 123 -0.11 9.42 8.93
CA PHE A 123 0.48 10.18 7.82
C PHE A 123 0.08 11.64 7.85
N ASN A 124 -1.18 11.96 8.17
CA ASN A 124 -1.59 13.36 8.29
C ASN A 124 -0.82 14.06 9.41
N GLU A 125 -0.76 13.49 10.61
CA GLU A 125 -0.05 14.07 11.75
C GLU A 125 1.46 14.23 11.50
N TYR A 126 2.06 13.34 10.71
CA TYR A 126 3.50 13.38 10.43
C TYR A 126 3.88 14.39 9.34
N TYR A 127 3.06 14.55 8.30
CA TYR A 127 3.42 15.32 7.10
C TYR A 127 2.73 16.67 6.95
N PHE A 128 1.60 16.92 7.63
CA PHE A 128 0.73 18.08 7.39
C PHE A 128 0.27 18.76 8.68
#